data_AF-A0A2K1J6P7-F1
#
_entry.id   AF-A0A2K1J6P7-F1
#
_cell.length_a   1.000
_cell.length_b   1.000
_cell.length_c   1.000
_cell.angle_alpha   90.00
_cell.angle_beta   90.00
_cell.angle_gamma   90.00
#
_symmetry.space_group_name_H-M   'P 1'
#
loop_
_entity.id
_entity.type
_entity.pdbx_description
1 polymer ?
#
loop_
_entity_poly.entity_id
_entity_poly.type
_entity_poly.pdbx_seq_one_letter_code
_entity_poly.pdbx_strand_id
1 'polypeptide(L)'
;MTKKNFKQALLKDVVPYAAHAPSYADTWGWIMSRETDIKIKQRIDGELKFLDGQALSAMIGLNKHVGKSLATERSVYTEEAARFIHGHETAVK
;
A
#
# COMPACT_ATOMS: atom_id res chain seq x y z
N MET A 1 -20.50 -8.67 -16.62
CA MET A 1 -19.29 -9.27 -16.00
C MET A 1 -18.67 -8.22 -15.09
N THR A 2 -18.88 -8.34 -13.77
CA THR A 2 -18.59 -7.27 -12.80
C THR A 2 -17.08 -7.19 -12.54
N LYS A 3 -16.41 -6.15 -13.05
CA LYS A 3 -14.98 -5.88 -12.81
C LYS A 3 -14.78 -5.62 -11.31
N LYS A 4 -14.02 -6.48 -10.63
CA LYS A 4 -13.69 -6.37 -9.20
C LYS A 4 -12.33 -5.69 -9.06
N ASN A 5 -12.22 -4.72 -8.14
CA ASN A 5 -10.98 -4.01 -7.81
C ASN A 5 -10.02 -4.90 -7.00
N PHE A 6 -8.76 -4.53 -6.79
CA PHE A 6 -7.82 -5.31 -5.95
C PHE A 6 -8.38 -5.59 -4.53
N LYS A 7 -9.13 -4.63 -3.96
CA LYS A 7 -9.91 -4.78 -2.72
C LYS A 7 -11.01 -5.87 -2.76
N GLN A 8 -11.40 -6.32 -3.94
CA GLN A 8 -12.60 -7.13 -4.18
C GLN A 8 -12.34 -8.39 -5.03
N ALA A 9 -11.24 -8.42 -5.78
CA ALA A 9 -10.95 -9.43 -6.79
C ALA A 9 -10.06 -10.57 -6.30
N LEU A 10 -9.10 -10.31 -5.40
CA LEU A 10 -8.00 -11.27 -5.20
C LEU A 10 -7.64 -11.55 -3.74
N LEU A 11 -7.83 -10.62 -2.80
CA LEU A 11 -7.48 -10.80 -1.39
C LEU A 11 -8.62 -10.32 -0.49
N LYS A 12 -9.16 -11.21 0.36
CA LYS A 12 -10.31 -10.93 1.22
C LYS A 12 -10.03 -9.89 2.32
N ASP A 13 -8.77 -9.79 2.76
CA ASP A 13 -8.36 -8.92 3.87
C ASP A 13 -7.04 -8.21 3.55
N VAL A 14 -7.15 -7.02 2.95
CA VAL A 14 -6.03 -6.18 2.54
C VAL A 14 -5.85 -5.02 3.51
N VAL A 15 -4.64 -4.83 4.01
CA VAL A 15 -4.27 -3.77 4.95
C VAL A 15 -3.21 -2.87 4.29
N PRO A 16 -3.57 -1.63 3.89
CA PRO A 16 -2.60 -0.65 3.45
C PRO A 16 -1.81 -0.10 4.65
N TYR A 17 -0.52 0.15 4.45
CA TYR A 17 0.33 0.80 5.43
C TYR A 17 1.36 1.68 4.70
N ALA A 18 1.86 2.70 5.37
CA ALA A 18 2.81 3.62 4.77
C ALA A 18 3.85 4.10 5.79
N ALA A 19 5.06 4.39 5.30
CA ALA A 19 6.14 4.94 6.10
C ALA A 19 6.99 5.91 5.27
N HIS A 20 7.59 6.87 5.96
CA HIS A 20 8.53 7.80 5.34
C HIS A 20 9.81 7.06 4.94
N ALA A 21 10.21 7.22 3.67
CA ALA A 21 11.47 6.72 3.14
C ALA A 21 12.39 7.93 2.85
N PRO A 22 13.36 8.26 3.72
CA PRO A 22 14.13 9.49 3.61
C PRO A 22 14.86 9.67 2.28
N SER A 23 15.38 8.59 1.69
CA SER A 23 16.04 8.62 0.39
C SER A 23 15.10 8.93 -0.78
N TYR A 24 13.78 8.77 -0.58
CA TYR A 24 12.77 9.10 -1.60
C TYR A 24 12.19 10.50 -1.39
N ALA A 25 12.57 11.16 -0.29
CA ALA A 25 11.98 12.43 0.15
C ALA A 25 10.44 12.39 0.22
N ASP A 26 9.85 11.21 0.46
CA ASP A 26 8.40 11.01 0.48
C ASP A 26 7.99 9.82 1.36
N THR A 27 6.68 9.72 1.61
CA THR A 27 6.01 8.59 2.23
C THR A 27 5.73 7.52 1.18
N TRP A 28 6.26 6.33 1.39
CA TRP A 28 5.99 5.19 0.53
C TRP A 28 4.90 4.29 1.13
N GLY A 29 4.01 3.81 0.25
CA GLY A 29 2.90 2.95 0.62
C GLY A 29 3.10 1.51 0.19
N TRP A 30 2.70 0.57 1.05
CA TRP A 30 2.67 -0.85 0.77
C TRP A 30 1.31 -1.44 1.11
N ILE A 31 1.08 -2.64 0.58
CA ILE A 31 -0.14 -3.40 0.80
C ILE A 31 0.24 -4.76 1.39
N MET A 32 -0.36 -5.12 2.52
CA MET A 32 -0.21 -6.43 3.16
C MET A 32 -1.53 -7.18 3.18
N SER A 33 -1.48 -8.51 3.13
CA SER A 33 -2.62 -9.36 3.50
C SER A 33 -2.58 -9.66 5.00
N ARG A 34 -3.72 -9.59 5.69
CA ARG A 34 -3.82 -9.82 7.14
C ARG A 34 -3.25 -11.17 7.60
N GLU A 35 -3.33 -12.21 6.76
CA GLU A 35 -2.72 -13.51 7.04
C GLU A 35 -1.19 -13.48 7.14
N THR A 36 -0.55 -12.53 6.44
CA THR A 36 0.92 -12.38 6.41
C THR A 36 1.43 -11.76 7.71
N ASP A 37 0.71 -10.80 8.30
CA ASP A 37 1.05 -10.21 9.61
C ASP A 37 1.17 -11.28 10.70
N ILE A 38 0.18 -12.18 10.76
CA ILE A 38 0.14 -13.26 11.75
C ILE A 38 1.35 -14.18 11.60
N LYS A 39 1.74 -14.51 10.36
CA LYS A 39 2.88 -15.39 10.07
C LYS A 39 4.23 -14.73 10.37
N ILE A 40 4.35 -13.42 10.17
CA ILE A 40 5.59 -12.67 10.48
C ILE A 40 5.88 -12.75 11.98
N LYS A 41 4.87 -12.49 12.83
CA LYS A 41 4.99 -12.58 14.30
C LYS A 41 5.41 -13.97 14.78
N GLN A 42 5.09 -15.03 14.03
CA GLN A 42 5.41 -16.41 14.38
C GLN A 42 6.78 -16.89 13.89
N ARG A 43 7.41 -16.20 12.93
CA ARG A 43 8.55 -16.73 12.16
C ARG A 43 9.84 -15.91 12.25
N ILE A 44 9.77 -14.65 12.65
CA ILE A 44 10.97 -13.82 12.80
C ILE A 44 11.52 -13.99 14.21
N ASP A 45 12.72 -14.56 14.29
CA ASP A 45 13.51 -14.65 15.52
C ASP A 45 14.53 -13.50 15.56
N GLY A 46 14.64 -12.84 16.71
CA GLY A 46 15.49 -11.65 16.92
C GLY A 46 14.78 -10.28 16.77
N GLU A 47 15.52 -9.21 17.05
CA GLU A 47 15.01 -7.83 17.00
C GLU A 47 15.18 -7.20 15.60
N LEU A 48 14.07 -6.66 15.09
CA LEU A 48 14.07 -5.91 13.84
C LEU A 48 14.52 -4.46 14.07
N LYS A 49 15.29 -3.91 13.12
CA LYS A 49 15.88 -2.56 13.23
C LYS A 49 14.89 -1.39 13.11
N PHE A 50 13.68 -1.67 12.66
CA PHE A 50 12.69 -0.63 12.34
C PHE A 50 11.26 -1.10 12.63
N LEU A 51 10.95 -2.34 12.28
CA LEU A 51 9.60 -2.86 12.33
C LEU A 51 9.35 -3.60 13.64
N ASP A 52 8.64 -2.98 14.57
CA ASP A 52 8.04 -3.66 15.73
C ASP A 52 6.50 -3.59 15.69
N GLY A 53 5.83 -4.12 16.71
CA GLY A 53 4.37 -4.11 16.79
C GLY A 53 3.75 -2.71 16.90
N GLN A 54 4.43 -1.76 17.55
CA GLN A 54 3.96 -0.37 17.67
C GLN A 54 4.18 0.39 16.37
N ALA A 55 5.36 0.24 15.76
CA ALA A 55 5.69 0.81 14.45
C ALA A 55 4.70 0.33 13.39
N LEU A 56 4.41 -0.98 13.33
CA LEU A 56 3.41 -1.50 12.40
C LEU A 56 2.02 -0.92 12.65
N SER A 57 1.59 -0.84 13.91
CA SER A 57 0.29 -0.26 14.26
C SER A 57 0.19 1.21 13.84
N ALA A 58 1.28 1.97 14.00
CA ALA A 58 1.36 3.36 13.56
C ALA A 58 1.31 3.49 12.03
N MET A 59 2.06 2.66 11.29
CA MET A 59 2.08 2.70 9.82
C MET A 59 0.72 2.33 9.17
N ILE A 60 -0.08 1.50 9.84
CA ILE A 60 -1.45 1.17 9.40
C ILE A 60 -2.41 2.36 9.65
N GLY A 61 -2.08 3.24 10.61
CA GLY A 61 -2.82 4.45 10.95
C GLY A 61 -2.69 5.56 9.90
N LEU A 62 -3.19 5.33 8.69
CA LEU A 62 -3.12 6.30 7.59
C LEU A 62 -3.82 7.63 7.93
N ASN A 63 -3.31 8.73 7.38
CA ASN A 63 -3.93 10.04 7.56
C ASN A 63 -5.35 10.09 6.94
N LYS A 64 -6.16 11.03 7.42
CA LYS A 64 -7.57 11.18 7.02
C LYS A 64 -7.76 11.32 5.51
N HIS A 65 -6.86 12.01 4.82
CA HIS A 65 -6.98 12.24 3.38
C HIS A 65 -6.74 10.94 2.61
N VAL A 66 -5.62 10.27 2.86
CA VAL A 66 -5.25 9.00 2.21
C VAL A 66 -6.30 7.92 2.50
N GLY A 67 -6.75 7.79 3.75
CA GLY A 67 -7.77 6.83 4.14
C GLY A 67 -9.09 7.03 3.38
N LYS A 68 -9.52 8.30 3.20
CA LYS A 68 -10.71 8.62 2.40
C LYS A 68 -10.50 8.30 0.92
N SER A 69 -9.38 8.72 0.34
CA SER A 69 -9.07 8.47 -1.08
C SER A 69 -9.08 6.97 -1.40
N LEU A 70 -8.47 6.13 -0.54
CA LEU A 70 -8.49 4.66 -0.67
C LEU A 70 -9.88 4.03 -0.47
N ALA A 71 -10.77 4.68 0.27
CA ALA A 71 -12.15 4.22 0.43
C ALA A 71 -13.02 4.58 -0.80
N THR A 72 -12.72 5.69 -1.46
CA THR A 72 -13.46 6.17 -2.63
C THR A 72 -12.92 5.63 -3.96
N GLU A 73 -11.68 5.14 -4.01
CA GLU A 73 -11.03 4.67 -5.23
C GLU A 73 -11.81 3.51 -5.89
N ARG A 74 -12.12 3.68 -7.18
CA ARG A 74 -12.87 2.72 -8.00
C ARG A 74 -12.08 2.14 -9.16
N SER A 75 -10.89 2.66 -9.42
CA SER A 75 -10.06 2.26 -10.55
C SER A 75 -9.56 0.82 -10.40
N VAL A 76 -9.59 0.07 -11.50
CA VAL A 76 -9.09 -1.30 -11.60
C VAL A 76 -8.14 -1.38 -12.76
N TYR A 77 -6.92 -1.84 -12.49
CA TYR A 77 -5.96 -2.18 -13.52
C TYR A 77 -6.42 -3.49 -14.19
N THR A 78 -6.79 -3.41 -15.47
CA THR A 78 -7.06 -4.55 -16.35
C THR A 78 -6.23 -4.40 -17.62
N GLU A 79 -6.01 -5.46 -18.39
CA GLU A 79 -5.26 -5.38 -19.66
C GLU A 79 -5.82 -4.30 -20.60
N GLU A 80 -7.15 -4.22 -20.71
CA GLU A 80 -7.88 -3.23 -21.53
C GLU A 80 -7.80 -1.79 -20.98
N ALA A 81 -7.45 -1.61 -19.70
CA ALA A 81 -7.53 -0.34 -18.98
C ALA A 81 -6.27 -0.12 -18.12
N ALA A 82 -5.11 -0.47 -18.66
CA ALA A 82 -3.83 -0.22 -18.02
C ALA A 82 -3.64 1.29 -17.82
N ARG A 83 -3.16 1.69 -16.64
CA ARG A 83 -2.73 3.06 -16.40
C ARG A 83 -1.22 3.11 -16.26
N PHE A 84 -0.65 4.16 -16.81
CA PHE A 84 0.77 4.43 -16.76
C PHE A 84 1.00 5.76 -16.06
N ILE A 85 2.05 5.84 -15.25
CA ILE A 85 2.53 7.09 -14.68
C ILE A 85 3.41 7.71 -15.75
N HIS A 86 2.93 8.80 -16.35
CA HIS A 86 3.68 9.53 -17.36
C HIS A 86 4.48 10.63 -16.68
N GLY A 87 5.73 10.81 -17.08
CA GLY A 87 6.52 11.96 -16.66
C GLY A 87 5.84 13.24 -17.16
N HIS A 88 5.83 14.27 -16.32
CA HIS A 88 5.26 15.58 -16.66
C HIS A 88 6.27 16.48 -17.42
N GLU A 89 7.42 15.93 -17.80
CA GLU A 89 8.52 16.67 -18.39
C GLU A 89 8.19 17.06 -19.84
N THR A 90 8.08 18.36 -20.07
CA THR A 90 8.27 18.93 -21.41
C THR A 90 9.77 19.11 -21.57
N ALA A 91 10.36 18.45 -22.57
CA ALA A 91 11.75 18.70 -22.93
C ALA A 91 11.91 20.19 -23.26
N VAL A 92 12.56 20.94 -22.38
CA VAL A 92 13.01 22.30 -22.67
C VAL A 92 14.18 22.15 -23.65
N LYS A 93 13.96 22.58 -24.89
CA LYS A 93 14.99 22.64 -25.94
C LYS A 93 16.08 23.64 -25.60
#